data_AF-A0A8J2LHI5-F1
#
_entry.id   AF-A0A8J2LHI5-F1
#
_cell.length_a   1.000
_cell.length_b   1.000
_cell.length_c   1.000
_cell.angle_alpha   90.00
_cell.angle_beta   90.00
_cell.angle_gamma   90.00
#
_symmetry.space_group_name_H-M   'P 1'
#
loop_
_entity.id
_entity.type
_entity.pdbx_description
1 polymer ?
#
loop_
_entity_poly.entity_id
_entity_poly.type
_entity_poly.pdbx_seq_one_letter_code
_entity_poly.pdbx_strand_id
1 'polypeptide(L)'
;MNPFLKYLPVILLIFWTSDSVSGKCLEQHQCGPCRRHWDPICGSDGITYSNSCTLNCVRSSCDRALQIVHGGSCEGSQEFDYQYIDKLEFIDEDEDAASLSESEEEDEDERRK
;
A
#
# COMPACT_ATOMS: atom_id res chain seq x y z
N MET A 1 32.02 -29.68 -44.75
CA MET A 1 31.19 -30.33 -43.71
C MET A 1 31.11 -29.36 -42.55
N ASN A 2 30.01 -28.60 -42.44
CA ASN A 2 29.91 -27.47 -41.52
C ASN A 2 29.59 -27.95 -40.10
N PRO A 3 30.49 -27.74 -39.12
CA PRO A 3 30.35 -28.24 -37.74
C PRO A 3 29.20 -27.58 -36.96
N PHE A 4 28.60 -26.52 -37.50
CA PHE A 4 27.51 -25.76 -36.89
C PHE A 4 26.15 -26.49 -36.95
N LEU A 5 25.95 -27.44 -37.87
CA LEU A 5 24.69 -28.19 -37.99
C LEU A 5 24.42 -29.15 -36.82
N LYS A 6 25.41 -29.42 -35.97
CA LYS A 6 25.25 -30.29 -34.78
C LYS A 6 24.57 -29.57 -33.60
N TYR A 7 24.52 -28.25 -33.63
CA TYR A 7 24.01 -27.44 -32.51
C TYR A 7 22.60 -26.88 -32.73
N LEU A 8 22.05 -26.99 -33.95
CA LEU A 8 20.67 -26.62 -34.30
C LEU A 8 19.58 -27.25 -33.40
N PRO A 9 19.62 -28.56 -33.05
CA PRO A 9 18.62 -29.13 -32.14
C PRO A 9 18.80 -28.66 -30.68
N VAL A 10 19.99 -28.20 -30.30
CA VAL A 10 20.25 -27.63 -28.97
C VAL A 10 19.74 -26.19 -28.89
N ILE A 11 19.90 -25.41 -29.96
CA ILE A 11 19.40 -24.04 -30.06
C ILE A 11 17.87 -24.01 -30.00
N LEU A 12 17.18 -24.99 -30.58
CA LEU A 12 15.73 -25.13 -30.45
C LEU A 12 15.27 -25.52 -29.04
N LEU A 13 16.11 -26.15 -28.21
CA LEU A 13 15.75 -26.41 -26.81
C LEU A 13 15.91 -25.16 -25.93
N ILE A 14 16.88 -24.29 -26.25
CA ILE A 14 17.10 -23.04 -25.52
C ILE A 14 15.99 -22.02 -25.84
N PHE A 15 15.44 -22.04 -27.06
CA PHE A 15 14.31 -21.16 -27.46
C PHE A 15 12.92 -21.68 -27.06
N TRP A 16 12.77 -22.90 -26.52
CA TRP A 16 11.50 -23.41 -25.97
C TRP A 16 11.42 -23.33 -24.45
N THR A 17 12.51 -23.05 -23.74
CA THR A 17 12.48 -22.75 -22.31
C THR A 17 12.49 -21.24 -22.07
N SER A 18 11.58 -20.50 -22.71
CA SER A 18 11.19 -19.19 -22.18
C SER A 18 10.25 -19.42 -21.00
N ASP A 19 10.77 -20.01 -19.92
CA ASP A 19 10.10 -19.98 -18.63
C ASP A 19 10.38 -18.61 -18.03
N SER A 20 9.45 -17.67 -18.23
CA SER A 20 9.29 -16.55 -17.33
C SER A 20 8.93 -17.09 -15.95
N VAL A 21 9.96 -17.35 -15.14
CA VAL A 21 9.84 -17.49 -13.69
C VAL A 21 9.38 -16.13 -13.15
N SER A 22 8.29 -16.16 -12.37
CA SER A 22 7.57 -15.01 -11.78
C SER A 22 6.47 -14.41 -12.68
N GLY A 23 5.25 -14.95 -12.63
CA GLY A 23 4.08 -14.21 -13.14
C GLY A 23 2.78 -14.96 -13.40
N LYS A 24 2.78 -16.30 -13.56
CA LYS A 24 1.60 -17.02 -14.09
C LYS A 24 0.39 -17.18 -13.15
N CYS A 25 0.44 -16.65 -11.93
CA CYS A 25 -0.61 -16.89 -10.93
C CYS A 25 -1.84 -15.98 -11.09
N LEU A 26 -1.63 -14.68 -11.36
CA LEU A 26 -2.72 -13.70 -11.46
C LEU A 26 -3.47 -13.74 -12.80
N GLU A 27 -2.93 -14.41 -13.81
CA GLU A 27 -3.52 -14.47 -15.15
C GLU A 27 -4.56 -15.58 -15.30
N GLN A 28 -4.47 -16.66 -14.50
CA GLN A 28 -5.35 -17.83 -14.59
C GLN A 28 -6.37 -17.97 -13.45
N HIS A 29 -6.22 -17.22 -12.35
CA HIS A 29 -7.09 -17.35 -11.19
C HIS A 29 -7.92 -16.08 -10.94
N GLN A 30 -9.24 -16.24 -11.01
CA GLN A 30 -10.19 -15.19 -10.68
C GLN A 30 -10.31 -15.06 -9.16
N CYS A 31 -9.66 -14.05 -8.60
CA CYS A 31 -9.91 -13.62 -7.24
C CYS A 31 -11.36 -13.16 -7.09
N GLY A 32 -11.99 -13.52 -5.97
CA GLY A 32 -13.31 -13.03 -5.58
C GLY A 32 -13.36 -11.50 -5.44
N PRO A 33 -14.51 -10.92 -5.06
CA PRO A 33 -14.68 -9.47 -5.03
C PRO A 33 -13.75 -8.82 -3.98
N CYS A 34 -12.59 -8.35 -4.42
CA CYS A 34 -11.70 -7.48 -3.65
C CYS A 34 -12.01 -6.02 -3.97
N ARG A 35 -12.03 -5.16 -2.93
CA ARG A 35 -12.05 -3.71 -3.15
C ARG A 35 -10.75 -3.30 -3.82
N ARG A 36 -10.82 -2.45 -4.86
CA ARG A 36 -9.65 -1.93 -5.58
C ARG A 36 -9.02 -0.73 -4.85
N HIS A 37 -8.80 -0.86 -3.55
CA HIS A 37 -8.05 0.13 -2.79
C HIS A 37 -6.56 -0.14 -2.93
N TRP A 38 -5.77 0.93 -3.05
CA TRP A 38 -4.32 0.86 -3.18
C TRP A 38 -3.69 0.97 -1.78
N ASP A 39 -3.20 -0.16 -1.29
CA ASP A 39 -2.50 -0.31 -0.02
C ASP A 39 -1.39 -1.34 -0.25
N PRO A 40 -0.27 -0.94 -0.87
CA PRO A 40 0.70 -1.87 -1.41
C PRO A 40 1.36 -2.68 -0.29
N ILE A 41 1.58 -3.97 -0.52
CA ILE A 41 2.29 -4.85 0.40
C ILE A 41 3.29 -5.72 -0.35
N CYS A 42 4.43 -6.01 0.29
CA CYS A 42 5.46 -6.86 -0.27
C CYS A 42 5.23 -8.32 0.13
N GLY A 43 5.14 -9.20 -0.87
CA GLY A 43 5.06 -10.65 -0.69
C GLY A 43 6.42 -11.31 -0.53
N SER A 44 6.45 -12.52 0.03
CA SER A 44 7.68 -13.32 0.19
C SER A 44 8.27 -13.82 -1.13
N ASP A 45 7.50 -13.70 -2.21
CA ASP A 45 7.88 -13.93 -3.60
C ASP A 45 8.58 -12.71 -4.23
N GLY A 46 8.71 -11.60 -3.51
CA GLY A 46 9.28 -10.35 -4.00
C GLY A 46 8.33 -9.56 -4.91
N ILE A 47 7.04 -9.92 -4.97
CA ILE A 47 6.03 -9.22 -5.76
C ILE A 47 5.28 -8.23 -4.88
N THR A 48 5.06 -7.02 -5.38
CA THR A 48 4.17 -6.04 -4.76
C THR A 48 2.72 -6.34 -5.10
N TYR A 49 1.91 -6.56 -4.08
CA TYR A 49 0.47 -6.75 -4.20
C TYR A 49 -0.24 -5.43 -3.92
N SER A 50 -1.26 -5.08 -4.72
CA SER A 50 -1.97 -3.80 -4.60
C SER A 50 -2.70 -3.63 -3.26
N ASN A 51 -3.07 -4.75 -2.63
CA ASN A 51 -3.60 -4.80 -1.26
C ASN A 51 -3.58 -6.22 -0.68
N SER A 52 -3.86 -6.32 0.62
CA SER A 52 -3.97 -7.59 1.36
C SER A 52 -4.97 -8.59 0.77
N CYS A 53 -6.06 -8.11 0.16
CA CYS A 53 -7.04 -8.99 -0.48
C CYS A 53 -6.44 -9.68 -1.70
N THR A 54 -5.71 -8.93 -2.54
CA THR A 54 -5.03 -9.51 -3.72
C THR A 54 -3.96 -10.53 -3.33
N LEU A 55 -3.15 -10.25 -2.29
CA LEU A 55 -2.17 -11.21 -1.79
C LEU A 55 -2.83 -12.46 -1.22
N ASN A 56 -3.87 -12.31 -0.40
CA ASN A 56 -4.58 -13.45 0.18
C ASN A 56 -5.26 -14.31 -0.88
N CYS A 57 -5.75 -13.70 -1.96
CA CYS A 57 -6.26 -14.46 -3.08
C CYS A 57 -5.17 -15.35 -3.70
N VAL A 58 -4.01 -14.77 -4.05
CA VAL A 58 -2.89 -15.54 -4.61
C VAL A 58 -2.40 -16.59 -3.63
N ARG A 59 -2.37 -16.27 -2.33
CA ARG A 59 -2.05 -17.23 -1.27
C ARG A 59 -3.00 -18.43 -1.28
N SER A 60 -4.30 -18.19 -1.44
CA SER A 60 -5.31 -19.24 -1.42
C SER A 60 -5.36 -20.07 -2.71
N SER A 61 -5.03 -19.45 -3.84
CA SER A 61 -5.25 -20.03 -5.18
C SER A 61 -3.98 -20.63 -5.79
N CYS A 62 -2.81 -20.10 -5.44
CA CYS A 62 -1.57 -20.40 -6.15
C CYS A 62 -0.46 -20.82 -5.19
N ASP A 63 -0.17 -20.02 -4.17
CA ASP A 63 0.94 -20.28 -3.25
C ASP A 63 0.54 -20.11 -1.78
N ARG A 64 0.20 -21.23 -1.13
CA ARG A 64 -0.15 -21.24 0.30
C ARG A 64 1.00 -20.81 1.22
N ALA A 65 2.26 -20.87 0.74
CA ALA A 65 3.43 -20.44 1.48
C ALA A 65 3.74 -18.95 1.30
N LEU A 66 3.03 -18.23 0.43
CA LEU A 66 3.20 -16.80 0.23
C LEU A 66 2.98 -16.06 1.55
N GLN A 67 3.95 -15.29 2.02
CA GLN A 67 3.88 -14.50 3.26
C GLN A 67 3.91 -13.01 2.96
N ILE A 68 3.39 -12.20 3.89
CA ILE A 68 3.60 -10.76 3.84
C ILE A 68 4.96 -10.52 4.49
N VAL A 69 5.87 -9.84 3.78
CA VAL A 69 7.19 -9.46 4.30
C VAL A 69 7.08 -8.14 5.04
N HIS A 70 6.55 -7.11 4.38
CA HIS A 70 6.31 -5.80 4.96
C HIS A 70 5.17 -5.07 4.24
N GLY A 71 4.63 -4.02 4.89
CA GLY A 71 3.77 -3.05 4.22
C GLY A 71 4.59 -2.16 3.28
N GLY A 72 3.98 -1.69 2.19
CA GLY A 72 4.67 -0.98 1.12
C GLY A 72 5.07 -1.87 -0.06
N SER A 73 5.61 -1.26 -1.12
CA SER A 73 6.09 -1.97 -2.30
C SER A 73 7.44 -2.65 -2.03
N CYS A 74 7.69 -3.83 -2.62
CA CYS A 74 8.98 -4.52 -2.52
C CYS A 74 10.16 -3.70 -3.09
N GLU A 75 9.90 -2.81 -4.06
CA GLU A 75 10.93 -2.02 -4.74
C GLU A 75 11.10 -0.60 -4.16
N GLY A 76 10.31 -0.22 -3.16
CA GLY A 76 10.30 1.13 -2.60
C GLY A 76 10.58 1.16 -1.10
N SER A 77 11.77 1.62 -0.71
CA SER A 77 12.14 1.92 0.68
C SER A 77 11.57 3.27 1.16
N GLN A 78 10.30 3.58 0.88
CA GLN A 78 9.70 4.81 1.39
C GLN A 78 8.72 4.47 2.51
N GLU A 79 9.33 4.41 3.69
CA GLU A 79 8.84 5.01 4.93
C GLU A 79 7.48 5.70 4.76
N PHE A 80 6.45 5.06 5.30
CA PHE A 80 5.18 5.70 5.58
C PHE A 80 5.44 6.84 6.57
N ASP A 81 5.59 8.06 6.06
CA ASP A 81 5.35 9.21 6.92
C ASP A 81 3.84 9.35 7.05
N TYR A 82 3.37 9.11 8.28
CA TYR A 82 1.97 9.12 8.66
C TYR A 82 1.33 10.41 8.20
N GLN A 83 0.19 10.29 7.53
CA GLN A 83 -0.85 11.30 7.50
C GLN A 83 -1.35 11.57 8.94
N TYR A 84 -0.52 12.14 9.82
CA TYR A 84 -0.83 12.39 11.23
C TYR A 84 0.23 13.25 11.97
N ILE A 85 0.78 14.29 11.34
CA ILE A 85 1.33 15.43 12.11
C ILE A 85 0.82 16.79 11.62
N ASP A 86 -0.03 16.84 10.59
CA ASP A 86 -0.87 18.02 10.27
C ASP A 86 -2.02 18.22 11.29
N LYS A 87 -1.98 17.49 12.40
CA LYS A 87 -2.66 17.84 13.66
C LYS A 87 -1.77 18.72 14.56
N LEU A 88 -0.62 19.19 14.07
CA LEU A 88 0.29 20.16 14.72
C LEU A 88 0.60 21.37 13.80
N GLU A 89 -0.43 21.95 13.17
CA GLU A 89 -0.63 23.40 13.21
C GLU A 89 -1.83 23.63 14.16
N PHE A 90 -1.71 23.27 15.44
CA PHE A 90 -1.56 24.26 16.52
C PHE A 90 -0.48 25.31 16.22
N ILE A 91 -0.84 26.28 15.38
CA ILE A 91 -0.41 27.65 15.63
C ILE A 91 -1.56 28.24 16.46
N ASP A 92 -1.29 28.57 17.72
CA ASP A 92 -2.11 29.52 18.44
C ASP A 92 -1.99 30.84 17.67
N GLU A 93 -2.83 31.04 16.65
CA GLU A 93 -3.06 32.36 16.05
C GLU A 93 -4.00 33.12 17.00
N ASP A 94 -3.45 33.49 18.15
CA ASP A 94 -3.84 34.69 18.86
C ASP A 94 -3.58 35.90 17.95
N GLU A 95 -4.48 36.19 17.00
CA GLU A 95 -4.65 37.52 16.40
C GLU A 95 -6.14 37.81 16.14
N ASP A 96 -6.77 38.34 17.19
CA ASP A 96 -7.67 39.50 17.18
C ASP A 96 -8.53 39.75 15.93
N ALA A 97 -9.77 39.23 15.94
CA ALA A 97 -10.89 39.91 15.30
C ALA A 97 -12.23 39.60 16.00
N ALA A 98 -12.53 40.42 16.99
CA ALA A 98 -13.84 40.79 17.52
C ALA A 98 -15.08 40.07 16.96
N SER A 99 -15.73 39.27 17.81
CA SER A 99 -17.19 39.16 17.79
C SER A 99 -17.73 39.19 19.21
N LEU A 100 -18.63 40.14 19.43
CA LEU A 100 -19.33 40.43 20.67
C LEU A 100 -20.23 39.25 21.09
N SER A 101 -20.05 38.78 22.32
CA SER A 101 -21.16 38.35 23.16
C SER A 101 -20.85 38.70 24.61
N GLU A 102 -21.22 39.91 25.03
CA GLU A 102 -21.35 40.25 26.44
C GLU A 102 -22.52 39.45 27.02
N SER A 103 -22.21 38.51 27.91
CA SER A 103 -23.14 38.11 28.97
C SER A 103 -22.35 37.43 30.11
N GLU A 104 -21.64 38.24 30.89
CA GLU A 104 -21.25 37.92 32.27
C GLU A 104 -22.04 38.90 33.15
N GLU A 105 -22.98 38.38 33.94
CA GLU A 105 -22.93 38.42 35.40
C GLU A 105 -23.00 39.84 36.00
N GLU A 106 -24.22 40.25 36.37
CA GLU A 106 -24.43 41.19 37.48
C GLU A 106 -25.15 40.45 38.61
N ASP A 107 -24.38 39.66 39.37
CA ASP A 107 -24.69 39.37 40.76
C ASP A 107 -23.84 40.30 41.63
N GLU A 108 -24.40 41.45 42.04
CA GLU A 108 -23.84 42.23 43.16
C GLU A 108 -24.96 42.68 44.12
N ASP A 109 -25.28 41.75 45.01
CA ASP A 109 -25.40 41.92 46.46
C ASP A 109 -25.80 43.32 47.02
N GLU A 110 -27.04 43.37 47.49
CA GLU A 110 -27.50 43.93 48.77
C GLU A 110 -26.52 44.88 49.53
N ARG A 111 -26.57 46.20 49.26
CA ARG A 111 -26.31 47.20 50.31
C ARG A 111 -26.84 48.62 50.03
N ARG A 112 -27.80 49.01 50.88
CA ARG A 112 -28.18 50.37 51.35
C ARG A 112 -29.55 50.88 50.88
N LYS A 113 -30.48 50.85 51.84
CA LYS A 113 -31.42 51.90 52.27
C LYS A 113 -32.09 52.77 51.22
#